data_AF-A0A952GCQ9-F1
#
_entry.id   AF-A0A952GCQ9-F1
#
_cell.length_a   1.000
_cell.length_b   1.000
_cell.length_c   1.000
_cell.angle_alpha   90.00
_cell.angle_beta   90.00
_cell.angle_gamma   90.00
#
_symmetry.space_group_name_H-M   'P 1'
#
loop_
_entity.id
_entity.type
_entity.pdbx_description
1 polymer ?
#
loop_
_entity_poly.entity_id
_entity_poly.type
_entity_poly.pdbx_seq_one_letter_code
_entity_poly.pdbx_strand_id
1 'polypeptide(L)' 'GLKLDSADNLWTSGPGGIRVISPSGKVLGQIKLPEVAANLAWADDGRTLYITASTSVYRLRVKTPGAMPLYSR' A
#
# COMPACT_ATOMS: atom_id res chain seq x y z
N GLY A 1 -1.52 4.92 -7.12
CA GLY A 1 -2.57 4.44 -6.19
C GLY A 1 -2.32 4.93 -4.79
N LEU A 2 -3.37 5.13 -3.99
CA LEU A 2 -3.30 5.60 -2.60
C LEU A 2 -4.23 4.76 -1.72
N LYS A 3 -3.74 4.36 -0.53
CA LYS A 3 -4.53 3.70 0.53
C LYS A 3 -4.07 4.17 1.90
N LEU A 4 -4.95 4.09 2.90
CA LEU A 4 -4.61 4.27 4.30
C LEU A 4 -4.47 2.90 4.98
N ASP A 5 -3.58 2.80 5.96
CA ASP A 5 -3.63 1.72 6.95
C ASP A 5 -4.47 2.13 8.18
N SER A 6 -4.65 1.20 9.12
CA SER A 6 -5.45 1.41 10.34
C SER A 6 -4.80 2.36 11.36
N ALA A 7 -3.59 2.86 11.08
CA ALA A 7 -2.90 3.88 11.87
C ALA A 7 -2.82 5.21 11.10
N ASP A 8 -3.69 5.39 10.10
CA ASP A 8 -3.79 6.56 9.23
C ASP A 8 -2.53 6.89 8.43
N ASN A 9 -1.59 5.94 8.29
CA ASN A 9 -0.46 6.15 7.40
C ASN A 9 -0.94 6.07 5.95
N LEU A 10 -0.45 6.98 5.12
CA LEU A 10 -0.67 6.98 3.68
C LEU A 10 0.33 6.05 2.99
N TRP A 11 -0.20 5.06 2.29
CA TRP A 11 0.54 4.18 1.40
C TRP A 11 0.33 4.64 -0.04
N THR A 12 1.40 5.03 -0.71
CA THR A 12 1.37 5.59 -2.07
C THR A 12 2.30 4.86 -3.01
N SER A 13 1.81 4.52 -4.21
CA SER A 13 2.63 3.94 -5.27
C SER A 13 3.39 5.01 -6.05
N GLY A 14 4.57 4.66 -6.58
CA GLY A 14 5.33 5.52 -7.47
C GLY A 14 6.62 4.88 -7.95
N PRO A 15 7.53 5.69 -8.53
CA PRO A 15 8.86 5.22 -8.92
C PRO A 15 9.60 4.58 -7.74
N GLY A 16 10.10 3.37 -7.96
CA GLY A 16 10.81 2.60 -6.95
C GLY A 16 9.92 1.90 -5.92
N GLY A 17 8.59 1.86 -6.09
CA GLY A 17 7.68 1.01 -5.31
C GLY A 17 6.65 1.77 -4.47
N ILE A 18 6.49 1.38 -3.21
CA ILE A 18 5.46 1.93 -2.30
C ILE A 18 6.11 2.75 -1.19
N ARG A 19 5.73 4.02 -1.04
CA ARG A 19 6.11 4.86 0.09
C ARG A 19 5.03 4.84 1.17
N VAL A 20 5.47 4.82 2.43
CA VAL A 20 4.61 4.94 3.61
C VAL A 20 4.89 6.27 4.28
N ILE A 21 3.85 7.07 4.49
CA ILE A 21 3.92 8.43 5.01
C ILE A 21 2.98 8.51 6.22
N SER A 22 3.49 9.00 7.34
CA SER A 22 2.68 9.18 8.56
C SER A 22 1.62 10.29 8.37
N PRO A 23 0.59 10.35 9.24
CA PRO A 23 -0.42 11.41 9.22
C PRO A 23 0.15 12.84 9.27
N SER A 24 1.33 13.03 9.89
CA SER A 24 2.02 14.33 9.96
C SER A 24 2.85 14.66 8.71
N GLY A 25 2.81 13.82 7.66
CA GLY A 25 3.55 14.03 6.42
C GLY A 25 5.00 13.51 6.45
N LYS A 26 5.47 12.94 7.57
CA LYS A 26 6.80 12.32 7.65
C LYS A 26 6.85 11.02 6.85
N VAL A 27 7.85 10.86 5.98
CA VAL A 27 8.12 9.58 5.29
C VAL A 27 8.66 8.57 6.31
N LEU A 28 7.96 7.45 6.46
CA LEU A 28 8.34 6.35 7.36
C LEU A 28 9.25 5.34 6.68
N GLY A 29 9.09 5.15 5.37
CA GLY A 29 9.92 4.24 4.60
C GLY A 29 9.40 3.99 3.19
N GLN A 30 10.13 3.16 2.45
CA GLN A 30 9.79 2.74 1.09
C GLN A 30 10.01 1.24 0.88
N ILE A 31 8.97 0.55 0.44
CA ILE A 31 9.05 -0.83 -0.04
C ILE A 31 9.53 -0.77 -1.49
N LYS A 32 10.73 -1.29 -1.73
CA LYS A 32 11.35 -1.30 -3.06
C LYS A 32 10.74 -2.40 -3.93
N LEU A 33 10.42 -2.04 -5.16
CA LEU A 33 10.03 -2.98 -6.22
C LEU A 33 10.99 -2.84 -7.40
N PRO A 34 11.19 -3.89 -8.21
CA PRO A 34 12.08 -3.84 -9.37
C PRO A 34 11.51 -3.03 -10.55
N GLU A 35 10.26 -2.56 -10.43
CA GLU A 35 9.52 -1.84 -11.46
C GLU A 35 8.59 -0.78 -10.84
N VAL A 36 8.03 0.10 -11.68
CA VAL A 36 7.17 1.20 -11.22
C VAL A 36 5.83 0.64 -10.76
N ALA A 37 5.45 0.97 -9.52
CA ALA A 37 4.16 0.60 -8.95
C ALA A 37 3.07 1.57 -9.40
N ALA A 38 2.01 1.02 -10.01
CA ALA A 38 0.88 1.79 -10.49
C ALA A 38 -0.22 1.94 -9.42
N ASN A 39 -0.52 0.86 -8.70
CA ASN A 39 -1.59 0.86 -7.70
C ASN A 39 -1.34 -0.16 -6.58
N LEU A 40 -2.14 -0.05 -5.52
CA LEU A 40 -2.12 -0.96 -4.39
C LEU A 40 -3.52 -1.08 -3.75
N ALA A 41 -3.82 -2.22 -3.15
CA ALA A 41 -5.06 -2.46 -2.43
C ALA A 41 -4.89 -3.51 -1.33
N TRP A 42 -5.64 -3.34 -0.25
CA TRP A 42 -5.78 -4.33 0.80
C TRP A 42 -6.67 -5.48 0.33
N ALA A 43 -6.30 -6.71 0.66
CA ALA A 43 -7.16 -7.87 0.53
C ALA A 43 -8.25 -7.85 1.62
N ASP A 44 -9.18 -8.80 1.52
CA ASP A 44 -10.27 -9.02 2.48
C ASP A 44 -9.79 -9.28 3.92
N ASP A 45 -8.64 -9.92 4.10
CA ASP A 45 -8.04 -10.17 5.40
C ASP A 45 -7.46 -8.91 6.08
N GLY A 46 -7.47 -7.77 5.38
CA GLY A 46 -6.92 -6.49 5.84
C GLY A 46 -5.41 -6.50 6.10
N ARG A 47 -4.68 -7.58 5.86
CA ARG A 47 -3.24 -7.70 6.16
C ARG A 47 -2.42 -8.12 4.95
N THR A 48 -3.06 -8.48 3.86
CA THR A 48 -2.39 -8.74 2.59
C THR A 48 -2.52 -7.49 1.73
N LEU A 49 -1.38 -6.94 1.28
CA LEU A 49 -1.34 -5.86 0.32
C LEU A 49 -1.00 -6.42 -1.05
N TYR A 50 -1.89 -6.20 -2.01
CA TYR A 50 -1.62 -6.39 -3.43
C TYR A 50 -1.07 -5.11 -4.04
N ILE A 51 -0.07 -5.24 -4.90
CA ILE A 51 0.55 -4.13 -5.62
C ILE A 51 0.57 -4.48 -7.10
N THR A 52 -0.01 -3.62 -7.93
CA THR A 52 0.14 -3.72 -9.39
C THR A 52 1.32 -2.86 -9.81
N ALA A 53 2.18 -3.44 -10.63
CA ALA A 53 3.30 -2.76 -11.25
C ALA A 53 3.18 -2.82 -12.79
N SER A 54 4.26 -2.52 -13.49
CA SER A 54 4.27 -2.37 -14.94
C SER A 54 3.95 -3.69 -15.66
N THR A 55 4.55 -4.80 -15.24
CA THR A 55 4.37 -6.13 -15.84
C THR A 55 3.96 -7.21 -14.84
N SER A 56 3.98 -6.92 -13.53
CA SER A 56 3.70 -7.92 -12.49
C SER A 56 2.71 -7.44 -11.44
N VAL A 57 2.17 -8.41 -10.69
CA VAL A 57 1.43 -8.18 -9.44
C VAL A 57 2.21 -8.80 -8.28
N TYR A 58 2.51 -8.00 -7.27
CA TYR A 58 3.18 -8.43 -6.05
C TYR A 58 2.14 -8.59 -4.92
N ARG A 59 2.44 -9.45 -3.95
CA ARG A 59 1.75 -9.45 -2.66
C ARG A 59 2.75 -9.46 -1.51
N LEU A 60 2.40 -8.78 -0.42
CA LEU A 60 3.10 -8.89 0.85
C LEU A 60 2.12 -8.90 2.02
N ARG A 61 2.53 -9.51 3.13
CA ARG A 61 1.79 -9.45 4.39
C ARG A 61 2.34 -8.32 5.26
N VAL A 62 1.46 -7.45 5.73
CA VAL A 62 1.80 -6.28 6.56
C VAL A 62 1.48 -6.53 8.04
N LYS A 63 2.18 -5.81 8.91
CA LYS A 63 1.95 -5.87 10.37
C LYS A 63 0.76 -5.02 10.79
N THR A 64 0.69 -3.78 10.28
CA THR A 64 -0.43 -2.87 10.49
C THR A 64 -1.51 -3.19 9.45
N PRO A 65 -2.73 -3.54 9.86
CA PRO A 65 -3.82 -3.79 8.91
C PRO A 65 -4.15 -2.55 8.07
N GLY A 66 -4.68 -2.78 6.88
CA GLY A 66 -5.23 -1.76 6.01
C GLY A 66 -6.52 -1.14 6.55
N ALA A 67 -6.80 0.10 6.15
CA ALA A 67 -8.14 0.67 6.30
C ALA A 67 -9.08 0.03 5.27
N MET A 68 -10.01 -0.79 5.75
CA MET A 68 -10.99 -1.48 4.90
C MET A 68 -12.09 -0.51 4.43
N PRO A 69 -12.59 -0.67 3.20
CA PRO A 69 -13.68 0.16 2.71
C PRO A 69 -14.95 -0.05 3.55
N LEU A 70 -15.65 1.04 3.87
CA LEU A 70 -16.92 1.00 4.59
C LEU A 70 -18.03 0.28 3.82
N TYR A 71 -17.90 0.23 2.49
CA TYR A 71 -18.82 -0.44 1.60
C TYR A 71 -18.05 -1.43 0.74
N SER A 72 -18.28 -2.72 0.95
CA SER A 72 -17.96 -3.78 0.00
C SER A 72 -19.23 -4.15 -0.75
N ARG A 73 -19.15 -4.34 -2.07
CA ARG A 73 -20.25 -4.94 -2.84
C ARG A 73 -20.41 -6.40 -2.48
#